data_AF-A0A7X9YI19-F1
#
_entry.id   AF-A0A7X9YI19-F1
#
_cell.length_a   1.000
_cell.length_b   1.000
_cell.length_c   1.000
_cell.angle_alpha   90.00
_cell.angle_beta   90.00
_cell.angle_gamma   90.00
#
_symmetry.space_group_name_H-M   'P 1'
#
loop_
_entity.id
_entity.type
_entity.pdbx_description
1 polymer ?
#
loop_
_entity_poly.entity_id
_entity_poly.type
_entity_poly.pdbx_seq_one_letter_code
_entity_poly.pdbx_strand_id
1 'polypeptide(L)'
;MKIENLNAMPAPTWSWLKMNSTSLEIDPEFAPAGAAAVEVEGADACRGNDGDLEAALKLADSRFPARRVAAPGDASDRERVDAGNLDQLDVPALSAYQTQAVHLEEKCGPAESFSHGCGSETANYLRSVAQTPVVLKLAPYQKECVTVRINGADGAISAADIQVIAGEHAELDLIVALDSPVIGTGIVGSLLSVVAAEQARVNVTCVQTLDDSWTALDASGFFLDEGARVHVQHTVLGAGKSVTGLASELWGDTSKISVDTDYLAARDQLRDFNYSIRQLGRKTESNMDANGVLTGASKKVLRGTIDLVHGCRGSEGTERESVLLANKGVDNKTVPVILCDEDDVAGNHGATIGHVRDEQLFYMACRGISAEEAEQLFITAKLENAVITAPDERIRAGIVRLGNKLVSNFEEEIA
;
A
#
# COMPACT_ATOMS: atom_id res chain seq x y z
N MET A 1 8.41 -6.50 21.61
CA MET A 1 7.92 -7.54 20.66
C MET A 1 8.68 -7.36 19.35
N LYS A 2 8.97 -8.41 18.57
CA LYS A 2 9.61 -8.26 17.26
C LYS A 2 8.71 -8.87 16.19
N ILE A 3 8.34 -8.07 15.20
CA ILE A 3 7.65 -8.54 13.99
C ILE A 3 8.74 -8.72 12.93
N GLU A 4 8.81 -9.90 12.34
CA GLU A 4 9.80 -10.21 11.31
C GLU A 4 9.16 -10.28 9.93
N ASN A 5 9.96 -10.00 8.90
CA ASN A 5 9.54 -10.13 7.49
C ASN A 5 8.29 -9.30 7.14
N LEU A 6 8.20 -8.08 7.69
CA LEU A 6 7.18 -7.12 7.23
C LEU A 6 7.34 -6.91 5.73
N ASN A 7 6.22 -6.77 5.01
CA ASN A 7 6.21 -6.50 3.57
C ASN A 7 7.00 -7.53 2.73
N ALA A 8 7.11 -8.76 3.23
CA ALA A 8 7.81 -9.81 2.52
C ALA A 8 7.04 -10.27 1.28
N MET A 9 7.74 -10.38 0.15
CA MET A 9 7.20 -11.04 -1.03
C MET A 9 6.95 -12.54 -0.75
N PRO A 10 5.92 -13.14 -1.37
CA PRO A 10 5.60 -14.55 -1.21
C PRO A 10 6.71 -15.49 -1.76
N ALA A 11 7.44 -15.07 -2.78
CA ALA A 11 8.57 -15.80 -3.33
C ALA A 11 9.90 -15.08 -3.03
N PRO A 12 10.70 -15.51 -2.04
CA PRO A 12 11.97 -14.88 -1.71
C PRO A 12 13.07 -15.33 -2.70
N THR A 13 12.96 -14.94 -3.96
CA THR A 13 13.92 -15.36 -5.02
C THR A 13 15.27 -14.63 -4.98
N TRP A 14 15.50 -13.74 -4.01
CA TRP A 14 16.77 -13.02 -3.86
C TRP A 14 17.11 -12.71 -2.40
N SER A 15 17.19 -13.74 -1.55
CA SER A 15 17.51 -13.59 -0.13
C SER A 15 18.81 -12.80 0.15
N TRP A 16 19.80 -12.89 -0.75
CA TRP A 16 21.06 -12.14 -0.68
C TRP A 16 20.88 -10.61 -0.80
N LEU A 17 19.80 -10.13 -1.44
CA LEU A 17 19.48 -8.70 -1.54
C LEU A 17 18.78 -8.14 -0.27
N LYS A 18 18.43 -9.01 0.68
CA LYS A 18 17.79 -8.69 1.97
C LYS A 18 16.48 -7.89 1.81
N MET A 19 15.70 -8.18 0.76
CA MET A 19 14.51 -7.40 0.40
C MET A 19 13.25 -7.77 1.18
N ASN A 20 13.24 -8.94 1.83
CA ASN A 20 12.17 -9.40 2.72
C ASN A 20 12.60 -9.36 4.20
N SER A 21 13.72 -8.70 4.52
CA SER A 21 14.34 -8.76 5.85
C SER A 21 13.91 -7.62 6.79
N THR A 22 12.88 -6.87 6.41
CA THR A 22 12.39 -5.75 7.22
C THR A 22 11.76 -6.30 8.48
N SER A 23 12.33 -5.95 9.63
CA SER A 23 11.79 -6.29 10.95
C SER A 23 11.47 -5.03 11.73
N LEU A 24 10.44 -5.08 12.56
CA LEU A 24 10.08 -4.01 13.48
C LEU A 24 10.30 -4.49 14.91
N GLU A 25 11.11 -3.73 15.67
CA GLU A 25 11.21 -3.90 17.11
C GLU A 25 10.26 -2.92 17.77
N ILE A 26 9.28 -3.46 18.48
CA ILE A 26 8.32 -2.71 19.29
C ILE A 26 8.87 -2.64 20.70
N ASP A 27 9.11 -1.42 21.16
CA ASP A 27 9.52 -1.12 22.53
C ASP A 27 8.46 -1.69 23.50
N PRO A 28 8.85 -2.55 24.45
CA PRO A 28 7.92 -3.11 25.43
C PRO A 28 7.27 -2.05 26.34
N GLU A 29 7.84 -0.85 26.44
CA GLU A 29 7.27 0.26 27.21
C GLU A 29 6.12 0.97 26.46
N PHE A 30 6.05 0.84 25.14
CA PHE A 30 4.98 1.46 24.36
C PHE A 30 3.65 0.74 24.59
N ALA A 31 2.72 1.46 25.23
CA ALA A 31 1.33 1.03 25.38
C ALA A 31 0.45 1.64 24.28
N PRO A 32 -0.72 1.05 23.98
CA PRO A 32 -1.72 1.69 23.14
C PRO A 32 -2.12 3.07 23.68
N ALA A 33 -2.09 4.10 22.83
CA ALA A 33 -2.48 5.46 23.16
C ALA A 33 -3.99 5.60 23.47
N GLY A 34 -4.79 4.60 23.07
CA GLY A 34 -6.23 4.57 23.21
C GLY A 34 -6.96 5.40 22.15
N ALA A 35 -8.30 5.40 22.22
CA ALA A 35 -9.16 5.98 21.18
C ALA A 35 -8.98 7.50 20.96
N ALA A 36 -8.43 8.23 21.94
CA ALA A 36 -8.20 9.69 21.81
C ALA A 36 -7.15 10.05 20.75
N ALA A 37 -6.31 9.10 20.34
CA ALA A 37 -5.34 9.29 19.27
C ALA A 37 -5.95 9.16 17.86
N VAL A 38 -7.20 8.72 17.75
CA VAL A 38 -7.90 8.52 16.48
C VAL A 38 -9.10 9.46 16.39
N GLU A 39 -9.09 10.35 15.40
CA GLU A 39 -10.19 11.26 15.10
C GLU A 39 -10.90 10.82 13.82
N VAL A 40 -12.23 10.81 13.82
CA VAL A 40 -13.04 10.47 12.65
C VAL A 40 -14.02 11.60 12.36
N GLU A 41 -13.91 12.19 11.18
CA GLU A 41 -14.72 13.32 10.70
C GLU A 41 -15.55 12.87 9.48
N GLY A 42 -16.83 13.28 9.40
CA GLY A 42 -17.69 13.00 8.23
C GLY A 42 -18.37 11.62 8.20
N ALA A 43 -18.18 10.77 9.21
CA ALA A 43 -18.69 9.39 9.19
C ALA A 43 -20.16 9.21 9.63
N ASP A 44 -20.86 10.26 10.08
CA ASP A 44 -22.14 10.11 10.79
C ASP A 44 -23.25 9.44 9.96
N ALA A 45 -23.24 9.63 8.65
CA ALA A 45 -24.22 9.05 7.72
C ALA A 45 -23.87 7.61 7.29
N CYS A 46 -22.68 7.11 7.60
CA CYS A 46 -22.20 5.79 7.15
C CYS A 46 -21.57 4.95 8.28
N ARG A 47 -21.92 5.17 9.55
CA ARG A 47 -21.41 4.31 10.64
C ARG A 47 -21.94 2.88 10.51
N GLY A 48 -21.04 1.91 10.45
CA GLY A 48 -21.33 0.48 10.51
C GLY A 48 -21.18 -0.11 11.92
N ASN A 49 -21.28 -1.43 12.01
CA ASN A 49 -21.11 -2.19 13.25
C ASN A 49 -19.93 -3.17 13.14
N ASP A 50 -19.37 -3.54 14.29
CA ASP A 50 -18.40 -4.62 14.37
C ASP A 50 -18.97 -5.92 13.76
N GLY A 51 -18.16 -6.61 12.95
CA GLY A 51 -18.57 -7.79 12.18
C GLY A 51 -19.16 -7.52 10.78
N ASP A 52 -19.40 -6.26 10.39
CA ASP A 52 -19.96 -5.93 9.06
C ASP A 52 -18.99 -6.28 7.93
N LEU A 53 -17.68 -6.14 8.13
CA LEU A 53 -16.65 -6.50 7.16
C LEU A 53 -16.66 -8.02 6.89
N GLU A 54 -16.63 -8.83 7.94
CA GLU A 54 -16.66 -10.30 7.84
C GLU A 54 -17.97 -10.78 7.21
N ALA A 55 -19.09 -10.12 7.51
CA ALA A 55 -20.37 -10.40 6.87
C ALA A 55 -20.35 -10.09 5.37
N ALA A 56 -19.72 -8.97 4.98
CA ALA A 56 -19.60 -8.57 3.57
C ALA A 56 -18.68 -9.53 2.78
N LEU A 57 -17.53 -9.93 3.35
CA LEU A 57 -16.63 -10.90 2.73
C LEU A 57 -17.29 -12.28 2.58
N LYS A 58 -18.02 -12.76 3.61
CA LYS A 58 -18.80 -14.01 3.50
C LYS A 58 -19.92 -13.93 2.47
N LEU A 59 -20.53 -12.76 2.30
CA LEU A 59 -21.51 -12.55 1.24
C LEU A 59 -20.84 -12.68 -0.14
N ALA A 60 -19.64 -12.13 -0.31
CA ALA A 60 -18.85 -12.30 -1.54
C ALA A 60 -18.50 -13.78 -1.80
N ASP A 61 -18.15 -14.56 -0.76
CA ASP A 61 -17.92 -16.01 -0.89
C ASP A 61 -19.11 -16.76 -1.47
N SER A 62 -20.34 -16.30 -1.24
CA SER A 62 -21.51 -16.97 -1.84
C SER A 62 -21.67 -16.71 -3.35
N ARG A 63 -21.03 -15.65 -3.88
CA ARG A 63 -21.20 -15.16 -5.25
C ARG A 63 -20.14 -15.74 -6.21
N PHE A 64 -18.89 -15.84 -5.79
CA PHE A 64 -17.75 -16.14 -6.67
C PHE A 64 -17.42 -17.63 -6.94
N PRO A 65 -17.63 -18.58 -6.02
CA PRO A 65 -17.39 -20.01 -6.28
C PRO A 65 -18.22 -20.57 -7.43
N ALA A 66 -19.43 -20.04 -7.67
CA ALA A 66 -20.27 -20.43 -8.79
C ALA A 66 -19.72 -20.00 -10.17
N ARG A 67 -18.83 -18.99 -10.23
CA ARG A 67 -18.30 -18.42 -11.48
C ARG A 67 -17.05 -19.16 -12.00
N ARG A 68 -16.33 -19.92 -11.16
CA ARG A 68 -15.06 -20.60 -11.50
C ARG A 68 -15.18 -21.98 -12.17
N VAL A 69 -16.38 -22.55 -12.31
CA VAL A 69 -16.56 -23.95 -12.78
C VAL A 69 -16.24 -24.16 -14.28
N ALA A 70 -15.69 -23.18 -15.01
CA ALA A 70 -15.63 -23.25 -16.49
C ALA A 70 -14.41 -22.58 -17.17
N ALA A 71 -13.17 -22.78 -16.70
CA ALA A 71 -11.97 -22.48 -17.49
C ALA A 71 -11.43 -23.76 -18.20
N PRO A 72 -11.21 -23.75 -19.53
CA PRO A 72 -10.60 -24.88 -20.24
C PRO A 72 -9.09 -24.97 -19.95
N GLY A 73 -8.65 -26.04 -19.28
CA GLY A 73 -7.24 -26.25 -18.89
C GLY A 73 -7.12 -26.76 -17.45
N ASP A 74 -7.97 -26.23 -16.57
CA ASP A 74 -8.13 -26.54 -15.15
C ASP A 74 -8.14 -28.05 -14.83
N ALA A 75 -8.80 -28.86 -15.65
CA ALA A 75 -8.92 -30.29 -15.37
C ALA A 75 -7.56 -31.01 -15.34
N SER A 76 -6.63 -30.57 -16.19
CA SER A 76 -5.29 -31.17 -16.28
C SER A 76 -4.35 -30.68 -15.18
N ASP A 77 -4.48 -29.44 -14.72
CA ASP A 77 -3.71 -28.91 -13.58
C ASP A 77 -4.25 -29.40 -12.24
N ARG A 78 -5.57 -29.58 -12.11
CA ARG A 78 -6.22 -30.26 -10.98
C ARG A 78 -5.70 -31.68 -10.78
N GLU A 79 -5.58 -32.45 -11.87
CA GLU A 79 -4.96 -33.79 -11.82
C GLU A 79 -3.52 -33.73 -11.29
N ARG A 80 -2.75 -32.66 -11.55
CA ARG A 80 -1.35 -32.52 -11.10
C ARG A 80 -1.23 -32.22 -9.60
N VAL A 81 -2.08 -31.35 -9.07
CA VAL A 81 -2.07 -30.97 -7.64
C VAL A 81 -2.62 -32.09 -6.75
N ASP A 82 -3.69 -32.75 -7.18
CA ASP A 82 -4.30 -33.85 -6.42
C ASP A 82 -3.51 -35.17 -6.55
N ALA A 83 -2.74 -35.37 -7.63
CA ALA A 83 -2.02 -36.61 -7.85
C ALA A 83 -1.04 -36.93 -6.73
N GLY A 84 -0.28 -35.97 -6.19
CA GLY A 84 0.76 -36.20 -5.17
C GLY A 84 1.75 -37.34 -5.50
N ASN A 85 1.70 -37.89 -6.71
CA ASN A 85 2.18 -39.23 -7.04
C ASN A 85 3.41 -39.06 -7.91
N LEU A 86 4.54 -39.47 -7.34
CA LEU A 86 5.87 -39.57 -7.94
C LEU A 86 5.95 -40.54 -9.14
N ASP A 87 4.83 -41.11 -9.59
CA ASP A 87 4.77 -42.17 -10.61
C ASP A 87 4.56 -41.64 -12.05
N GLN A 88 4.32 -40.33 -12.23
CA GLN A 88 4.24 -39.70 -13.56
C GLN A 88 5.48 -38.85 -13.84
N LEU A 89 6.51 -39.45 -14.45
CA LEU A 89 7.77 -38.80 -14.81
C LEU A 89 7.64 -37.66 -15.84
N ASP A 90 6.50 -37.56 -16.53
CA ASP A 90 6.25 -36.59 -17.60
C ASP A 90 5.54 -35.31 -17.12
N VAL A 91 5.30 -35.17 -15.81
CA VAL A 91 4.68 -33.98 -15.21
C VAL A 91 5.71 -33.18 -14.41
N PRO A 92 5.99 -31.91 -14.79
CA PRO A 92 6.90 -31.06 -14.02
C PRO A 92 6.39 -30.85 -12.58
N ALA A 93 7.28 -30.99 -11.59
CA ALA A 93 6.95 -30.69 -10.21
C ALA A 93 6.66 -29.20 -10.02
N LEU A 94 5.55 -28.86 -9.35
CA LEU A 94 5.22 -27.49 -8.97
C LEU A 94 6.12 -27.01 -7.82
N SER A 95 6.51 -25.73 -7.87
CA SER A 95 7.13 -25.05 -6.73
C SER A 95 6.15 -24.86 -5.58
N ALA A 96 6.65 -24.64 -4.36
CA ALA A 96 5.79 -24.36 -3.19
C ALA A 96 4.87 -23.15 -3.41
N TYR A 97 5.33 -22.13 -4.14
CA TYR A 97 4.52 -20.98 -4.52
C TYR A 97 3.38 -21.39 -5.47
N GLN A 98 3.69 -22.13 -6.54
CA GLN A 98 2.67 -22.61 -7.48
C GLN A 98 1.62 -23.47 -6.78
N THR A 99 2.04 -24.35 -5.86
CA THR A 99 1.11 -25.14 -5.04
C THR A 99 0.21 -24.25 -4.16
N GLN A 100 0.75 -23.18 -3.57
CA GLN A 100 -0.02 -22.24 -2.76
C GLN A 100 -0.94 -21.34 -3.60
N ALA A 101 -0.49 -20.90 -4.78
CA ALA A 101 -1.29 -20.15 -5.73
C ALA A 101 -2.51 -20.96 -6.17
N VAL A 102 -2.29 -22.22 -6.61
CA VAL A 102 -3.39 -23.14 -6.95
C VAL A 102 -4.31 -23.39 -5.76
N HIS A 103 -3.77 -23.55 -4.54
CA HIS A 103 -4.61 -23.66 -3.34
C HIS A 103 -5.50 -22.42 -3.12
N LEU A 104 -4.92 -21.22 -3.20
CA LEU A 104 -5.63 -19.95 -3.05
C LEU A 104 -6.65 -19.74 -4.19
N GLU A 105 -6.45 -20.33 -5.36
CA GLU A 105 -7.34 -20.22 -6.52
C GLU A 105 -8.48 -21.21 -6.45
N GLU A 106 -8.22 -22.43 -6.02
CA GLU A 106 -9.21 -23.49 -6.09
C GLU A 106 -9.99 -23.67 -4.79
N LYS A 107 -9.39 -23.30 -3.65
CA LYS A 107 -9.91 -23.67 -2.32
C LYS A 107 -10.32 -22.48 -1.48
N CYS A 108 -9.77 -21.29 -1.73
CA CYS A 108 -10.09 -20.08 -0.97
C CYS A 108 -11.13 -19.22 -1.69
N GLY A 109 -12.19 -18.86 -0.96
CA GLY A 109 -13.11 -17.78 -1.36
C GLY A 109 -12.54 -16.41 -0.98
N PRO A 110 -13.18 -15.31 -1.46
CA PRO A 110 -12.88 -13.94 -1.06
C PRO A 110 -12.52 -13.73 0.42
N ALA A 111 -13.25 -14.33 1.37
CA ALA A 111 -12.98 -14.13 2.79
C ALA A 111 -11.68 -14.79 3.27
N GLU A 112 -11.29 -15.91 2.67
CA GLU A 112 -10.06 -16.63 3.02
C GLU A 112 -8.82 -16.04 2.34
N SER A 113 -8.99 -15.46 1.15
CA SER A 113 -7.91 -14.84 0.39
C SER A 113 -7.64 -13.38 0.77
N PHE A 114 -8.64 -12.68 1.34
CA PHE A 114 -8.50 -11.30 1.79
C PHE A 114 -7.32 -11.12 2.75
N SER A 115 -6.43 -10.21 2.41
CA SER A 115 -5.18 -9.97 3.13
C SER A 115 -4.78 -8.50 3.11
N HIS A 116 -3.73 -8.16 3.85
CA HIS A 116 -3.14 -6.83 3.91
C HIS A 116 -1.68 -6.89 3.48
N GLY A 117 -1.19 -5.86 2.78
CA GLY A 117 0.15 -5.90 2.17
C GLY A 117 1.34 -6.01 3.13
N CYS A 118 1.16 -5.70 4.42
CA CYS A 118 2.19 -5.85 5.46
C CYS A 118 2.29 -7.25 6.06
N GLY A 119 1.42 -8.18 5.64
CA GLY A 119 1.34 -9.53 6.20
C GLY A 119 0.41 -9.63 7.41
N SER A 120 -0.01 -10.86 7.73
CA SER A 120 -1.01 -11.15 8.75
C SER A 120 -0.55 -10.83 10.17
N GLU A 121 0.74 -10.98 10.47
CA GLU A 121 1.29 -10.63 11.79
C GLU A 121 1.14 -9.14 12.10
N THR A 122 1.50 -8.27 11.14
CA THR A 122 1.33 -6.81 11.28
C THR A 122 -0.14 -6.43 11.35
N ALA A 123 -1.01 -7.02 10.52
CA ALA A 123 -2.44 -6.76 10.55
C ALA A 123 -3.06 -7.14 11.91
N ASN A 124 -2.75 -8.34 12.43
CA ASN A 124 -3.22 -8.78 13.73
C ASN A 124 -2.71 -7.89 14.86
N TYR A 125 -1.45 -7.46 14.78
CA TYR A 125 -0.87 -6.53 15.74
C TYR A 125 -1.61 -5.19 15.75
N LEU A 126 -1.78 -4.54 14.59
CA LEU A 126 -2.48 -3.26 14.47
C LEU A 126 -3.93 -3.35 14.98
N ARG A 127 -4.65 -4.43 14.62
CA ARG A 127 -6.00 -4.70 15.12
C ARG A 127 -6.04 -4.83 16.64
N SER A 128 -5.07 -5.53 17.22
CA SER A 128 -4.97 -5.68 18.68
C SER A 128 -4.74 -4.35 19.41
N VAL A 129 -3.99 -3.43 18.79
CA VAL A 129 -3.70 -2.12 19.35
C VAL A 129 -4.86 -1.14 19.19
N ALA A 130 -5.56 -1.16 18.05
CA ALA A 130 -6.71 -0.30 17.80
C ALA A 130 -7.88 -0.58 18.76
N GLN A 131 -8.01 -1.82 19.26
CA GLN A 131 -9.07 -2.33 20.14
C GLN A 131 -10.48 -2.33 19.55
N THR A 132 -10.93 -1.21 18.98
CA THR A 132 -12.25 -1.04 18.38
C THR A 132 -12.11 -0.55 16.94
N PRO A 133 -12.75 -1.20 15.95
CA PRO A 133 -12.66 -0.77 14.57
C PRO A 133 -13.52 0.48 14.30
N VAL A 134 -13.04 1.32 13.39
CA VAL A 134 -13.81 2.37 12.72
C VAL A 134 -14.49 1.74 11.51
N VAL A 135 -15.78 1.41 11.65
CA VAL A 135 -16.55 0.78 10.57
C VAL A 135 -17.36 1.81 9.79
N LEU A 136 -17.10 1.90 8.49
CA LEU A 136 -17.82 2.72 7.53
C LEU A 136 -18.62 1.81 6.60
N LYS A 137 -19.94 1.86 6.66
CA LYS A 137 -20.86 1.07 5.84
C LYS A 137 -21.77 2.01 5.05
N LEU A 138 -21.54 2.06 3.75
CA LEU A 138 -22.31 2.87 2.82
C LEU A 138 -23.44 2.03 2.22
N ALA A 139 -24.64 2.59 2.21
CA ALA A 139 -25.77 2.02 1.49
C ALA A 139 -25.57 2.17 -0.04
N PRO A 140 -26.30 1.39 -0.87
CA PRO A 140 -26.23 1.55 -2.31
C PRO A 140 -26.50 3.00 -2.76
N TYR A 141 -25.72 3.48 -3.73
CA TYR A 141 -25.77 4.85 -4.28
C TYR A 141 -25.45 5.98 -3.29
N GLN A 142 -25.06 5.66 -2.05
CA GLN A 142 -24.66 6.67 -1.08
C GLN A 142 -23.31 7.28 -1.46
N LYS A 143 -23.14 8.57 -1.19
CA LYS A 143 -21.88 9.29 -1.40
C LYS A 143 -21.43 9.94 -0.11
N GLU A 144 -20.21 9.65 0.33
CA GLU A 144 -19.66 10.20 1.57
C GLU A 144 -18.20 10.62 1.40
N CYS A 145 -17.78 11.57 2.24
CA CYS A 145 -16.39 11.94 2.41
C CYS A 145 -16.05 11.82 3.90
N VAL A 146 -15.05 10.99 4.21
CA VAL A 146 -14.66 10.67 5.60
C VAL A 146 -13.18 10.91 5.76
N THR A 147 -12.79 11.51 6.88
CA THR A 147 -11.39 11.64 7.26
C THR A 147 -11.13 10.91 8.56
N VAL A 148 -10.13 10.03 8.57
CA VAL A 148 -9.61 9.35 9.76
C VAL A 148 -8.19 9.86 10.00
N ARG A 149 -7.95 10.45 11.18
CA ARG A 149 -6.62 10.94 11.58
C ARG A 149 -6.10 10.10 12.72
N ILE A 150 -4.87 9.61 12.60
CA ILE A 150 -4.15 8.92 13.64
C ILE A 150 -2.96 9.80 14.05
N ASN A 151 -3.05 10.35 15.26
CA ASN A 151 -2.04 11.23 15.82
C ASN A 151 -1.08 10.45 16.72
N GLY A 152 0.22 10.65 16.54
CA GLY A 152 1.24 10.12 17.43
C GLY A 152 1.09 10.65 18.86
N ALA A 153 1.18 9.75 19.83
CA ALA A 153 1.26 10.07 21.26
C ALA A 153 2.62 9.60 21.80
N ASP A 154 3.33 10.48 22.50
CA ASP A 154 4.70 10.23 22.94
C ASP A 154 4.79 8.99 23.85
N GLY A 155 5.74 8.11 23.55
CA GLY A 155 5.95 6.85 24.27
C GLY A 155 4.82 5.83 24.06
N ALA A 156 4.03 5.94 22.99
CA ALA A 156 2.86 5.10 22.77
C ALA A 156 2.72 4.62 21.32
N ILE A 157 1.76 3.70 21.13
CA ILE A 157 1.31 3.25 19.80
C ILE A 157 -0.10 3.78 19.55
N SER A 158 -0.24 4.58 18.50
CA SER A 158 -1.54 5.05 18.00
C SER A 158 -1.88 4.24 16.76
N ALA A 159 -3.01 3.52 16.75
CA ALA A 159 -3.43 2.75 15.57
C ALA A 159 -4.95 2.79 15.36
N ALA A 160 -5.37 2.75 14.11
CA ALA A 160 -6.77 2.58 13.71
C ALA A 160 -6.95 1.31 12.86
N ASP A 161 -7.97 0.50 13.18
CA ASP A 161 -8.52 -0.53 12.28
C ASP A 161 -9.72 0.10 11.57
N ILE A 162 -9.57 0.42 10.29
CA ILE A 162 -10.55 1.10 9.46
C ILE A 162 -11.16 0.07 8.52
N GLN A 163 -12.47 -0.11 8.61
CA GLN A 163 -13.20 -1.11 7.82
C GLN A 163 -14.25 -0.42 6.97
N VAL A 164 -14.16 -0.57 5.65
CA VAL A 164 -15.05 0.07 4.68
C VAL A 164 -15.85 -1.01 3.95
N ILE A 165 -17.17 -0.85 3.97
CA ILE A 165 -18.11 -1.63 3.19
C ILE A 165 -18.86 -0.65 2.28
N ALA A 166 -18.41 -0.53 1.04
CA ALA A 166 -19.05 0.32 0.04
C ALA A 166 -20.12 -0.49 -0.70
N GLY A 167 -21.39 -0.15 -0.48
CA GLY A 167 -22.52 -0.77 -1.17
C GLY A 167 -22.53 -0.53 -2.68
N GLU A 168 -23.43 -1.20 -3.40
CA GLU A 168 -23.52 -1.13 -4.86
C GLU A 168 -23.65 0.33 -5.33
N HIS A 169 -22.84 0.75 -6.30
CA HIS A 169 -22.79 2.13 -6.80
C HIS A 169 -22.47 3.21 -5.75
N ALA A 170 -22.05 2.87 -4.54
CA ALA A 170 -21.64 3.85 -3.54
C ALA A 170 -20.35 4.56 -3.96
N GLU A 171 -20.18 5.80 -3.53
CA GLU A 171 -18.96 6.58 -3.74
C GLU A 171 -18.40 7.02 -2.38
N LEU A 172 -17.13 6.71 -2.11
CA LEU A 172 -16.45 7.13 -0.89
C LEU A 172 -15.15 7.84 -1.23
N ASP A 173 -14.98 9.04 -0.69
CA ASP A 173 -13.67 9.70 -0.59
C ASP A 173 -13.18 9.55 0.86
N LEU A 174 -12.17 8.71 1.08
CA LEU A 174 -11.58 8.43 2.38
C LEU A 174 -10.19 9.06 2.48
N ILE A 175 -9.99 9.92 3.46
CA ILE A 175 -8.67 10.47 3.81
C ILE A 175 -8.17 9.77 5.07
N VAL A 176 -6.96 9.22 5.03
CA VAL A 176 -6.27 8.63 6.17
C VAL A 176 -5.01 9.44 6.44
N ALA A 177 -4.95 10.14 7.57
CA ALA A 177 -3.81 10.98 7.92
C ALA A 177 -3.03 10.37 9.09
N LEU A 178 -1.74 10.10 8.88
CA LEU A 178 -0.82 9.65 9.93
C LEU A 178 0.11 10.82 10.28
N ASP A 179 -0.09 11.42 11.45
CA ASP A 179 0.62 12.64 11.84
C ASP A 179 1.29 12.53 13.21
N SER A 180 2.38 13.29 13.42
CA SER A 180 3.04 13.46 14.72
C SER A 180 2.95 14.92 15.16
N PRO A 181 1.78 15.38 15.63
CA PRO A 181 1.59 16.78 16.01
C PRO A 181 2.34 17.15 17.30
N VAL A 182 2.84 16.16 18.04
CA VAL A 182 3.61 16.32 19.27
C VAL A 182 5.06 15.90 19.06
N ILE A 183 5.97 16.53 19.83
CA ILE A 183 7.34 16.04 19.94
C ILE A 183 7.31 14.76 20.78
N GLY A 184 7.91 13.70 20.26
CA GLY A 184 7.94 12.42 20.95
C GLY A 184 8.48 11.30 20.08
N THR A 185 8.38 10.08 20.57
CA THR A 185 8.67 8.85 19.83
C THR A 185 7.50 7.88 19.97
N GLY A 186 7.34 6.99 19.00
CA GLY A 186 6.25 6.01 19.03
C GLY A 186 5.97 5.40 17.67
N ILE A 187 4.85 4.70 17.59
CA ILE A 187 4.37 4.06 16.36
C ILE A 187 3.00 4.64 16.01
N VAL A 188 2.82 5.02 14.75
CA VAL A 188 1.53 5.43 14.19
C VAL A 188 1.12 4.45 13.11
N GLY A 189 -0.07 3.88 13.26
CA GLY A 189 -0.54 2.72 12.51
C GLY A 189 -1.90 2.93 11.84
N SER A 190 -2.04 2.43 10.63
CA SER A 190 -3.31 2.30 9.92
C SER A 190 -3.45 0.87 9.40
N LEU A 191 -4.58 0.23 9.71
CA LEU A 191 -5.02 -1.01 9.09
C LEU A 191 -6.32 -0.72 8.34
N LEU A 192 -6.26 -0.63 7.01
CA LEU A 192 -7.43 -0.37 6.18
C LEU A 192 -7.92 -1.65 5.49
N SER A 193 -9.20 -1.95 5.63
CA SER A 193 -9.86 -3.06 4.94
C SER A 193 -11.04 -2.52 4.14
N VAL A 194 -11.06 -2.74 2.82
CA VAL A 194 -12.12 -2.24 1.94
C VAL A 194 -12.79 -3.37 1.18
N VAL A 195 -14.12 -3.44 1.27
CA VAL A 195 -14.98 -4.27 0.41
C VAL A 195 -15.77 -3.32 -0.48
N ALA A 196 -15.41 -3.25 -1.76
CA ALA A 196 -16.10 -2.46 -2.76
C ALA A 196 -17.06 -3.36 -3.55
N ALA A 197 -18.36 -3.18 -3.34
CA ALA A 197 -19.40 -3.92 -4.06
C ALA A 197 -19.53 -3.47 -5.52
N GLU A 198 -20.44 -4.11 -6.25
CA GLU A 198 -20.65 -3.88 -7.67
C GLU A 198 -20.76 -2.38 -8.02
N GLN A 199 -19.94 -1.94 -8.97
CA GLN A 199 -19.89 -0.56 -9.48
C GLN A 199 -19.59 0.52 -8.42
N ALA A 200 -19.16 0.14 -7.21
CA ALA A 200 -18.74 1.09 -6.18
C ALA A 200 -17.45 1.83 -6.59
N ARG A 201 -17.28 3.04 -6.08
CA ARG A 201 -16.07 3.85 -6.27
C ARG A 201 -15.50 4.25 -4.92
N VAL A 202 -14.26 3.89 -4.66
CA VAL A 202 -13.59 4.24 -3.40
C VAL A 202 -12.27 4.92 -3.73
N ASN A 203 -12.14 6.19 -3.37
CA ASN A 203 -10.89 6.92 -3.44
C ASN A 203 -10.30 6.99 -2.03
N VAL A 204 -9.07 6.54 -1.87
CA VAL A 204 -8.35 6.55 -0.59
C VAL A 204 -7.13 7.44 -0.74
N THR A 205 -7.02 8.48 0.09
CA THR A 205 -5.83 9.33 0.17
C THR A 205 -5.17 9.10 1.52
N CYS A 206 -4.00 8.45 1.54
CA CYS A 206 -3.18 8.30 2.74
C CYS A 206 -2.06 9.34 2.72
N VAL A 207 -1.97 10.18 3.75
CA VAL A 207 -0.89 11.16 3.89
C VAL A 207 -0.15 10.94 5.21
N GLN A 208 1.16 10.76 5.13
CA GLN A 208 2.03 10.48 6.26
C GLN A 208 3.05 11.60 6.47
N THR A 209 2.89 12.34 7.57
CA THR A 209 3.66 13.56 7.90
C THR A 209 4.41 13.46 9.23
N LEU A 210 4.59 12.23 9.73
CA LEU A 210 5.42 11.91 10.88
C LEU A 210 6.86 12.42 10.72
N ASP A 211 7.54 12.80 11.80
CA ASP A 211 8.97 13.12 11.77
C ASP A 211 9.87 11.91 12.10
N ASP A 212 11.20 12.11 12.04
CA ASP A 212 12.20 11.04 12.13
C ASP A 212 12.19 10.21 13.42
N SER A 213 11.61 10.70 14.53
CA SER A 213 11.55 9.92 15.76
C SER A 213 10.39 8.93 15.81
N TRP A 214 9.54 8.88 14.78
CA TRP A 214 8.39 7.99 14.71
C TRP A 214 8.57 6.86 13.70
N THR A 215 7.85 5.77 13.93
CA THR A 215 7.64 4.71 12.94
C THR A 215 6.22 4.73 12.41
N ALA A 216 6.06 4.63 11.09
CA ALA A 216 4.77 4.50 10.41
C ALA A 216 4.53 3.05 10.00
N LEU A 217 3.33 2.53 10.27
CA LEU A 217 2.85 1.26 9.73
C LEU A 217 1.52 1.51 9.01
N ASP A 218 1.50 1.33 7.70
CA ASP A 218 0.28 1.50 6.91
C ASP A 218 0.01 0.22 6.13
N ALA A 219 -1.05 -0.48 6.48
CA ALA A 219 -1.40 -1.78 5.90
C ALA A 219 -2.82 -1.72 5.34
N SER A 220 -2.96 -1.93 4.03
CA SER A 220 -4.25 -1.88 3.36
C SER A 220 -4.57 -3.18 2.62
N GLY A 221 -5.86 -3.52 2.60
CA GLY A 221 -6.44 -4.70 1.96
C GLY A 221 -7.72 -4.32 1.21
N PHE A 222 -7.84 -4.73 -0.05
CA PHE A 222 -8.96 -4.37 -0.92
C PHE A 222 -9.58 -5.59 -1.58
N PHE A 223 -10.90 -5.68 -1.53
CA PHE A 223 -11.72 -6.59 -2.33
C PHE A 223 -12.55 -5.77 -3.31
N LEU A 224 -12.51 -6.11 -4.59
CA LEU A 224 -13.28 -5.45 -5.64
C LEU A 224 -14.23 -6.43 -6.33
N ASP A 225 -15.53 -6.12 -6.25
CA ASP A 225 -16.60 -6.79 -6.99
C ASP A 225 -16.74 -6.22 -8.41
N GLU A 226 -17.73 -6.70 -9.17
CA GLU A 226 -17.99 -6.40 -10.57
C GLU A 226 -17.95 -4.90 -10.88
N GLY A 227 -17.06 -4.48 -11.78
CA GLY A 227 -16.95 -3.08 -12.21
C GLY A 227 -16.59 -2.07 -11.10
N ALA A 228 -16.25 -2.53 -9.89
CA ALA A 228 -15.81 -1.67 -8.80
C ALA A 228 -14.51 -0.95 -9.17
N ARG A 229 -14.35 0.28 -8.68
CA ARG A 229 -13.17 1.11 -8.95
C ARG A 229 -12.58 1.60 -7.65
N VAL A 230 -11.30 1.34 -7.45
CA VAL A 230 -10.55 1.84 -6.29
C VAL A 230 -9.39 2.70 -6.79
N HIS A 231 -9.25 3.88 -6.23
CA HIS A 231 -8.06 4.72 -6.39
C HIS A 231 -7.40 4.89 -5.03
N VAL A 232 -6.08 4.74 -4.98
CA VAL A 232 -5.29 4.92 -3.76
C VAL A 232 -4.15 5.88 -4.04
N GLN A 233 -4.15 7.02 -3.37
CA GLN A 233 -3.04 7.96 -3.34
C GLN A 233 -2.27 7.79 -2.03
N HIS A 234 -1.01 7.40 -2.09
CA HIS A 234 -0.10 7.39 -0.97
C HIS A 234 0.87 8.57 -1.06
N THR A 235 0.92 9.40 -0.02
CA THR A 235 1.90 10.50 0.11
C THR A 235 2.73 10.27 1.36
N VAL A 236 3.95 9.74 1.19
CA VAL A 236 4.82 9.21 2.25
C VAL A 236 6.07 10.06 2.41
N LEU A 237 6.03 11.03 3.33
CA LEU A 237 7.00 12.13 3.34
C LEU A 237 8.05 12.07 4.47
N GLY A 238 7.73 11.44 5.60
CA GLY A 238 8.57 11.46 6.80
C GLY A 238 8.65 10.13 7.53
N ALA A 239 8.72 10.13 8.87
CA ALA A 239 9.04 8.97 9.71
C ALA A 239 10.51 8.52 9.56
N GLY A 240 11.13 8.12 10.67
CA GLY A 240 12.45 7.48 10.63
C GLY A 240 12.38 6.14 9.91
N LYS A 241 11.26 5.44 10.09
CA LYS A 241 10.93 4.22 9.35
C LYS A 241 9.46 4.25 8.94
N SER A 242 9.19 3.98 7.67
CA SER A 242 7.83 3.82 7.14
C SER A 242 7.71 2.47 6.45
N VAL A 243 6.70 1.69 6.84
CA VAL A 243 6.34 0.41 6.25
C VAL A 243 4.93 0.53 5.71
N THR A 244 4.79 0.55 4.39
CA THR A 244 3.52 0.71 3.69
C THR A 244 3.26 -0.54 2.85
N GLY A 245 2.13 -1.18 3.08
CA GLY A 245 1.73 -2.40 2.40
C GLY A 245 0.32 -2.28 1.84
N LEU A 246 0.12 -2.72 0.60
CA LEU A 246 -1.20 -2.82 -0.03
C LEU A 246 -1.37 -4.21 -0.63
N ALA A 247 -2.48 -4.87 -0.32
CA ALA A 247 -2.93 -6.07 -1.00
C ALA A 247 -4.31 -5.80 -1.62
N SER A 248 -4.51 -6.21 -2.87
CA SER A 248 -5.79 -6.02 -3.55
C SER A 248 -6.17 -7.27 -4.34
N GLU A 249 -7.44 -7.62 -4.28
CA GLU A 249 -8.02 -8.74 -5.02
C GLU A 249 -9.19 -8.27 -5.89
N LEU A 250 -8.98 -8.33 -7.20
CA LEU A 250 -9.95 -7.96 -8.23
C LEU A 250 -10.71 -9.23 -8.64
N TRP A 251 -11.77 -9.53 -7.89
CA TRP A 251 -12.60 -10.71 -8.12
C TRP A 251 -13.63 -10.49 -9.23
N GLY A 252 -14.26 -9.31 -9.26
CA GLY A 252 -15.28 -8.98 -10.24
C GLY A 252 -14.71 -8.65 -11.62
N ASP A 253 -15.44 -8.99 -12.67
CA ASP A 253 -15.05 -8.64 -14.03
C ASP A 253 -15.09 -7.10 -14.19
N THR A 254 -14.23 -6.56 -15.04
CA THR A 254 -14.11 -5.12 -15.33
C THR A 254 -13.78 -4.21 -14.14
N SER A 255 -13.45 -4.80 -12.98
CA SER A 255 -13.00 -4.05 -11.81
C SER A 255 -11.63 -3.43 -12.04
N LYS A 256 -11.36 -2.30 -11.38
CA LYS A 256 -10.15 -1.51 -11.60
C LYS A 256 -9.55 -1.00 -10.31
N ILE A 257 -8.23 -1.07 -10.20
CA ILE A 257 -7.49 -0.39 -9.14
C ILE A 257 -6.37 0.48 -9.72
N SER A 258 -6.17 1.65 -9.15
CA SER A 258 -5.01 2.51 -9.44
C SER A 258 -4.38 2.96 -8.13
N VAL A 259 -3.05 2.82 -8.05
CA VAL A 259 -2.25 3.16 -6.87
C VAL A 259 -1.19 4.16 -7.30
N ASP A 260 -1.32 5.40 -6.86
CA ASP A 260 -0.37 6.48 -7.09
C ASP A 260 0.41 6.72 -5.79
N THR A 261 1.74 6.68 -5.85
CA THR A 261 2.60 6.77 -4.66
C THR A 261 3.65 7.86 -4.82
N ASP A 262 3.50 8.93 -4.05
CA ASP A 262 4.48 9.98 -3.90
C ASP A 262 5.29 9.78 -2.63
N TYR A 263 6.62 9.69 -2.74
CA TYR A 263 7.45 9.50 -1.55
C TYR A 263 8.70 10.37 -1.53
N LEU A 264 9.14 10.67 -0.30
CA LEU A 264 10.40 11.32 0.02
C LEU A 264 11.13 10.51 1.11
N ALA A 265 12.43 10.32 0.93
CA ALA A 265 13.30 9.85 2.00
C ALA A 265 14.57 10.70 2.04
N ALA A 266 14.89 11.21 3.23
CA ALA A 266 16.06 12.04 3.50
C ALA A 266 16.80 11.52 4.73
N ARG A 267 17.99 12.08 5.02
CA ARG A 267 18.81 11.69 6.20
C ARG A 267 18.97 10.16 6.24
N ASP A 268 18.71 9.50 7.37
CA ASP A 268 18.82 8.05 7.53
C ASP A 268 17.45 7.34 7.43
N GLN A 269 16.44 8.00 6.85
CA GLN A 269 15.08 7.48 6.80
C GLN A 269 14.99 6.18 5.98
N LEU A 270 14.11 5.29 6.43
CA LEU A 270 13.81 4.02 5.78
C LEU A 270 12.39 4.04 5.19
N ARG A 271 12.28 3.61 3.93
CA ARG A 271 11.02 3.39 3.23
C ARG A 271 10.91 1.96 2.76
N ASP A 272 9.84 1.31 3.16
CA ASP A 272 9.55 -0.06 2.81
C ASP A 272 8.14 -0.16 2.24
N PHE A 273 8.05 -0.42 0.93
CA PHE A 273 6.79 -0.52 0.20
C PHE A 273 6.59 -1.94 -0.34
N ASN A 274 5.40 -2.51 -0.13
CA ASN A 274 4.97 -3.75 -0.77
C ASN A 274 3.55 -3.63 -1.30
N TYR A 275 3.39 -3.64 -2.62
CA TYR A 275 2.11 -3.61 -3.30
C TYR A 275 1.89 -4.92 -4.05
N SER A 276 0.79 -5.60 -3.76
CA SER A 276 0.40 -6.86 -4.37
C SER A 276 -1.01 -6.77 -4.89
N ILE A 277 -1.19 -6.82 -6.20
CA ILE A 277 -2.48 -6.73 -6.86
C ILE A 277 -2.74 -8.03 -7.61
N ARG A 278 -3.75 -8.76 -7.16
CA ARG A 278 -4.19 -10.02 -7.74
C ARG A 278 -5.44 -9.82 -8.58
N GLN A 279 -5.37 -10.22 -9.84
CA GLN A 279 -6.42 -10.07 -10.83
C GLN A 279 -7.04 -11.43 -11.13
N LEU A 280 -8.29 -11.62 -10.74
CA LEU A 280 -9.02 -12.89 -10.88
C LEU A 280 -10.18 -12.77 -11.90
N GLY A 281 -10.87 -11.63 -11.89
CA GLY A 281 -11.94 -11.31 -12.84
C GLY A 281 -11.41 -11.03 -14.25
N ARG A 282 -12.30 -11.09 -15.24
CA ARG A 282 -11.98 -10.79 -16.65
C ARG A 282 -11.90 -9.30 -16.89
N LYS A 283 -11.01 -8.88 -17.80
CA LYS A 283 -10.87 -7.47 -18.22
C LYS A 283 -10.69 -6.50 -17.05
N THR A 284 -10.03 -6.97 -15.99
CA THR A 284 -9.65 -6.14 -14.86
C THR A 284 -8.47 -5.27 -15.26
N GLU A 285 -8.33 -4.12 -14.62
CA GLU A 285 -7.22 -3.21 -14.88
C GLU A 285 -6.54 -2.83 -13.57
N SER A 286 -5.21 -2.94 -13.53
CA SER A 286 -4.40 -2.44 -12.43
C SER A 286 -3.32 -1.47 -12.92
N ASN A 287 -3.16 -0.36 -12.20
CA ASN A 287 -2.07 0.58 -12.42
C ASN A 287 -1.38 0.91 -11.10
N MET A 288 -0.06 0.82 -11.06
CA MET A 288 0.79 1.27 -9.97
C MET A 288 1.78 2.28 -10.51
N ASP A 289 1.73 3.52 -10.04
CA ASP A 289 2.70 4.56 -10.39
C ASP A 289 3.36 5.10 -9.13
N ALA A 290 4.68 5.02 -9.07
CA ALA A 290 5.47 5.48 -7.92
C ALA A 290 6.45 6.57 -8.36
N ASN A 291 6.41 7.72 -7.68
CA ASN A 291 7.30 8.83 -7.92
C ASN A 291 7.99 9.24 -6.62
N GLY A 292 9.33 9.29 -6.61
CA GLY A 292 10.00 9.72 -5.39
C GLY A 292 11.38 10.32 -5.53
N VAL A 293 11.80 10.94 -4.43
CA VAL A 293 13.11 11.57 -4.26
C VAL A 293 13.79 10.92 -3.06
N LEU A 294 15.02 10.46 -3.27
CA LEU A 294 15.87 9.90 -2.22
C LEU A 294 17.09 10.79 -2.03
N THR A 295 17.43 11.06 -0.78
CA THR A 295 18.62 11.83 -0.43
C THR A 295 19.23 11.47 0.92
N GLY A 296 20.33 12.11 1.30
CA GLY A 296 21.08 11.83 2.52
C GLY A 296 21.75 10.45 2.46
N ALA A 297 21.45 9.60 3.45
CA ALA A 297 21.83 8.20 3.54
C ALA A 297 20.59 7.27 3.57
N SER A 298 19.48 7.77 3.02
CA SER A 298 18.18 7.10 3.11
C SER A 298 18.15 5.81 2.31
N LYS A 299 17.25 4.91 2.70
CA LYS A 299 17.08 3.61 2.05
C LYS A 299 15.64 3.37 1.69
N LYS A 300 15.43 2.85 0.49
CA LYS A 300 14.10 2.54 -0.04
C LYS A 300 14.09 1.15 -0.65
N VAL A 301 13.06 0.37 -0.33
CA VAL A 301 12.76 -0.89 -1.01
C VAL A 301 11.31 -0.84 -1.47
N LEU A 302 11.06 -0.95 -2.78
CA LEU A 302 9.72 -1.06 -3.39
C LEU A 302 9.57 -2.44 -4.02
N ARG A 303 8.54 -3.16 -3.61
CA ARG A 303 8.11 -4.45 -4.14
C ARG A 303 6.74 -4.21 -4.78
N GLY A 304 6.65 -4.35 -6.09
CA GLY A 304 5.38 -4.30 -6.82
C GLY A 304 5.12 -5.67 -7.42
N THR A 305 3.94 -6.22 -7.17
CA THR A 305 3.51 -7.52 -7.71
C THR A 305 2.19 -7.35 -8.44
N ILE A 306 2.18 -7.67 -9.73
CA ILE A 306 0.97 -7.88 -10.52
C ILE A 306 0.82 -9.39 -10.68
N ASP A 307 -0.26 -9.95 -10.13
CA ASP A 307 -0.57 -11.37 -10.22
C ASP A 307 -1.80 -11.56 -11.14
N LEU A 308 -1.55 -11.98 -12.37
CA LEU A 308 -2.54 -12.27 -13.42
C LEU A 308 -2.89 -13.76 -13.35
N VAL A 309 -3.98 -14.05 -12.64
CA VAL A 309 -4.41 -15.41 -12.30
C VAL A 309 -5.12 -16.06 -13.47
N HIS A 310 -5.02 -17.39 -13.60
CA HIS A 310 -5.76 -18.14 -14.60
C HIS A 310 -7.25 -17.77 -14.62
N GLY A 311 -7.79 -17.48 -15.81
CA GLY A 311 -9.18 -17.06 -15.99
C GLY A 311 -9.42 -15.55 -16.03
N CYS A 312 -8.43 -14.71 -15.67
CA CYS A 312 -8.49 -13.25 -15.75
C CYS A 312 -8.36 -12.71 -17.20
N ARG A 313 -9.06 -13.35 -18.13
CA ARG A 313 -8.94 -13.10 -19.56
C ARG A 313 -9.22 -11.64 -19.93
N GLY A 314 -8.32 -11.06 -20.71
CA GLY A 314 -8.34 -9.70 -21.20
C GLY A 314 -7.93 -8.65 -20.17
N SER A 315 -7.39 -9.08 -19.03
CA SER A 315 -6.94 -8.18 -17.97
C SER A 315 -5.58 -7.55 -18.27
N GLU A 316 -5.40 -6.33 -17.78
CA GLU A 316 -4.20 -5.55 -17.99
C GLU A 316 -3.62 -5.08 -16.65
N GLY A 317 -2.30 -5.09 -16.53
CA GLY A 317 -1.59 -4.59 -15.36
C GLY A 317 -0.41 -3.75 -15.78
N THR A 318 -0.24 -2.59 -15.14
CA THR A 318 0.93 -1.73 -15.36
C THR A 318 1.56 -1.29 -14.06
N GLU A 319 2.89 -1.39 -13.98
CA GLU A 319 3.70 -0.87 -12.88
C GLU A 319 4.76 0.12 -13.42
N ARG A 320 4.83 1.31 -12.83
CA ARG A 320 5.84 2.32 -13.15
C ARG A 320 6.46 2.87 -11.88
N GLU A 321 7.76 3.07 -11.92
CA GLU A 321 8.48 3.88 -10.92
C GLU A 321 9.37 4.91 -11.61
N SER A 322 9.38 6.13 -11.09
CA SER A 322 10.37 7.16 -11.38
C SER A 322 11.00 7.65 -10.07
N VAL A 323 12.30 7.40 -9.89
CA VAL A 323 13.02 7.81 -8.68
C VAL A 323 14.23 8.68 -9.02
N LEU A 324 14.31 9.82 -8.35
CA LEU A 324 15.47 10.70 -8.36
C LEU A 324 16.36 10.40 -7.15
N LEU A 325 17.60 9.99 -7.41
CA LEU A 325 18.67 9.91 -6.44
C LEU A 325 19.36 11.28 -6.39
N ALA A 326 19.01 12.08 -5.39
CA ALA A 326 19.48 13.46 -5.28
C ALA A 326 20.97 13.54 -4.90
N ASN A 327 21.51 12.50 -4.25
CA ASN A 327 22.93 12.39 -3.94
C ASN A 327 23.44 10.93 -4.04
N LYS A 328 24.71 10.71 -3.72
CA LYS A 328 25.39 9.40 -3.83
C LYS A 328 25.21 8.48 -2.60
N GLY A 329 24.62 8.98 -1.51
CA GLY A 329 24.56 8.26 -0.23
C GLY A 329 23.38 7.30 -0.09
N VAL A 330 22.44 7.34 -1.02
CA VAL A 330 21.16 6.61 -0.97
C VAL A 330 21.27 5.15 -1.42
N ASP A 331 20.41 4.30 -0.86
CA ASP A 331 20.21 2.91 -1.28
C ASP A 331 18.78 2.74 -1.83
N ASN A 332 18.65 2.56 -3.14
CA ASN A 332 17.37 2.29 -3.79
C ASN A 332 17.29 0.85 -4.29
N LYS A 333 16.24 0.13 -3.88
CA LYS A 333 15.87 -1.18 -4.40
C LYS A 333 14.45 -1.15 -4.94
N THR A 334 14.28 -1.58 -6.17
CA THR A 334 12.98 -1.69 -6.82
C THR A 334 12.86 -3.06 -7.44
N VAL A 335 11.79 -3.75 -7.11
CA VAL A 335 11.54 -5.14 -7.49
C VAL A 335 10.14 -5.22 -8.07
N PRO A 336 10.00 -4.96 -9.38
CA PRO A 336 8.73 -5.17 -10.05
C PRO A 336 8.60 -6.64 -10.44
N VAL A 337 7.46 -7.25 -10.14
CA VAL A 337 7.17 -8.66 -10.34
C VAL A 337 5.86 -8.80 -11.09
N ILE A 338 5.88 -9.53 -12.20
CA ILE A 338 4.67 -9.94 -12.92
C ILE A 338 4.60 -11.46 -12.86
N LEU A 339 3.53 -11.96 -12.26
CA LEU A 339 3.17 -13.37 -12.23
C LEU A 339 2.01 -13.54 -13.21
N CYS A 340 2.15 -14.45 -14.17
CA CYS A 340 1.23 -14.56 -15.29
C CYS A 340 0.92 -16.04 -15.51
N ASP A 341 -0.32 -16.41 -15.24
CA ASP A 341 -0.85 -17.77 -15.41
C ASP A 341 -2.02 -17.83 -16.42
N GLU A 342 -2.43 -16.67 -16.94
CA GLU A 342 -3.36 -16.54 -18.06
C GLU A 342 -2.60 -16.12 -19.33
N ASP A 343 -3.00 -16.62 -20.49
CA ASP A 343 -2.34 -16.34 -21.78
C ASP A 343 -2.84 -15.04 -22.41
N ASP A 344 -4.14 -14.75 -22.30
CA ASP A 344 -4.79 -13.59 -22.93
C ASP A 344 -4.83 -12.39 -21.97
N VAL A 345 -3.65 -11.87 -21.61
CA VAL A 345 -3.46 -10.72 -20.70
C VAL A 345 -2.29 -9.84 -21.13
N ALA A 346 -2.22 -8.62 -20.59
CA ALA A 346 -1.08 -7.73 -20.79
C ALA A 346 -0.50 -7.22 -19.47
N GLY A 347 0.75 -7.59 -19.18
CA GLY A 347 1.52 -7.05 -18.05
C GLY A 347 2.64 -6.13 -18.54
N ASN A 348 2.71 -4.93 -17.98
CA ASN A 348 3.80 -3.98 -18.23
C ASN A 348 4.44 -3.56 -16.91
N HIS A 349 5.76 -3.49 -16.87
CA HIS A 349 6.47 -2.89 -15.73
C HIS A 349 7.66 -2.05 -16.21
N GLY A 350 8.02 -1.02 -15.45
CA GLY A 350 9.18 -0.19 -15.76
C GLY A 350 9.62 0.65 -14.58
N ALA A 351 10.93 0.70 -14.34
CA ALA A 351 11.52 1.57 -13.32
C ALA A 351 12.58 2.48 -13.96
N THR A 352 12.43 3.78 -13.77
CA THR A 352 13.40 4.80 -14.18
C THR A 352 14.10 5.31 -12.94
N ILE A 353 15.35 4.86 -12.76
CA ILE A 353 16.21 5.25 -11.64
C ILE A 353 17.24 6.23 -12.19
N GLY A 354 17.15 7.49 -11.80
CA GLY A 354 18.01 8.56 -12.31
C GLY A 354 18.71 9.33 -11.20
N HIS A 355 19.89 9.87 -11.51
CA HIS A 355 20.56 10.87 -10.68
C HIS A 355 20.77 12.14 -11.50
N VAL A 356 21.03 13.26 -10.83
CA VAL A 356 21.44 14.49 -11.53
C VAL A 356 22.79 14.27 -12.18
N ARG A 357 22.92 14.59 -13.47
CA ARG A 357 24.19 14.41 -14.19
C ARG A 357 25.22 15.43 -13.74
N ASP A 358 26.50 15.04 -13.73
CA ASP A 358 27.61 15.91 -13.31
C ASP A 358 27.67 17.21 -14.13
N GLU A 359 27.29 17.18 -15.42
CA GLU A 359 27.24 18.39 -16.24
C GLU A 359 26.12 19.35 -15.81
N GLN A 360 24.99 18.83 -15.31
CA GLN A 360 23.89 19.64 -14.78
C GLN A 360 24.27 20.26 -13.44
N LEU A 361 24.91 19.48 -12.56
CA LEU A 361 25.47 19.99 -11.30
C LEU A 361 26.54 21.05 -11.55
N PHE A 362 27.44 20.83 -12.52
CA PHE A 362 28.44 21.83 -12.93
C PHE A 362 27.77 23.11 -13.45
N TYR A 363 26.73 22.98 -14.27
CA TYR A 363 25.98 24.13 -14.78
C TYR A 363 25.28 24.93 -13.67
N MET A 364 24.74 24.24 -12.65
CA MET A 364 24.18 24.85 -11.44
C MET A 364 25.27 25.56 -10.62
N ALA A 365 26.42 24.92 -10.42
CA ALA A 365 27.57 25.50 -9.74
C ALA A 365 28.09 26.77 -10.42
N CYS A 366 28.11 26.82 -11.76
CA CYS A 366 28.43 28.03 -12.51
C CYS A 366 27.48 29.21 -12.24
N ARG A 367 26.28 28.94 -11.71
CA ARG A 367 25.27 29.94 -11.31
C ARG A 367 25.28 30.22 -9.81
N GLY A 368 26.26 29.67 -9.08
CA GLY A 368 26.37 29.82 -7.64
C GLY A 368 25.51 28.87 -6.83
N ILE A 369 24.89 27.86 -7.46
CA ILE A 369 24.10 26.83 -6.77
C ILE A 369 25.02 25.63 -6.51
N SER A 370 25.34 25.40 -5.24
CA SER A 370 26.10 24.24 -4.77
C SER A 370 25.33 22.93 -4.98
N ALA A 371 26.02 21.79 -4.83
CA ALA A 371 25.38 20.49 -4.92
C ALA A 371 24.37 20.27 -3.79
N GLU A 372 24.67 20.81 -2.60
CA GLU A 372 23.81 20.80 -1.42
C GLU A 372 22.54 21.63 -1.63
N GLU A 373 22.65 22.82 -2.24
CA GLU A 373 21.49 23.63 -2.61
C GLU A 373 20.66 22.94 -3.71
N ALA A 374 21.30 22.29 -4.68
CA ALA A 374 20.60 21.50 -5.69
C ALA A 374 19.83 20.33 -5.06
N GLU A 375 20.42 19.63 -4.09
CA GLU A 375 19.76 18.59 -3.30
C GLU A 375 18.50 19.14 -2.60
N GLN A 376 18.63 20.28 -1.92
CA GLN A 376 17.52 20.95 -1.25
C GLN A 376 16.39 21.31 -2.22
N LEU A 377 16.68 21.81 -3.43
CA LEU A 377 15.66 22.13 -4.42
C LEU A 377 14.76 20.94 -4.77
N PHE A 378 15.31 19.72 -4.85
CA PHE A 378 14.49 18.52 -5.14
C PHE A 378 13.60 18.13 -3.96
N ILE A 379 14.09 18.29 -2.73
CA ILE A 379 13.31 18.06 -1.51
C ILE A 379 12.18 19.08 -1.45
N THR A 380 12.50 20.37 -1.63
CA THR A 380 11.54 21.48 -1.65
C THR A 380 10.45 21.22 -2.69
N ALA A 381 10.80 20.92 -3.93
CA ALA A 381 9.82 20.66 -4.99
C ALA A 381 8.85 19.51 -4.65
N LYS A 382 9.33 18.44 -4.00
CA LYS A 382 8.47 17.33 -3.57
C LYS A 382 7.51 17.74 -2.46
N LEU A 383 7.99 18.50 -1.48
CA LEU A 383 7.19 18.99 -0.36
C LEU A 383 6.19 20.07 -0.79
N GLU A 384 6.58 20.99 -1.68
CA GLU A 384 5.70 22.00 -2.27
C GLU A 384 4.54 21.35 -3.03
N ASN A 385 4.83 20.33 -3.86
CA ASN A 385 3.77 19.59 -4.54
C ASN A 385 2.79 18.98 -3.53
N ALA A 386 3.30 18.38 -2.45
CA ALA A 386 2.46 17.82 -1.40
C ALA A 386 1.63 18.88 -0.66
N VAL A 387 2.16 20.09 -0.44
CA VAL A 387 1.41 21.23 0.12
C VAL A 387 0.28 21.65 -0.82
N ILE A 388 0.55 21.73 -2.13
CA ILE A 388 -0.44 22.11 -3.15
C ILE A 388 -1.59 21.10 -3.22
N THR A 389 -1.29 19.80 -3.10
CA THR A 389 -2.27 18.71 -3.20
C THR A 389 -2.82 18.28 -1.83
N ALA A 390 -2.53 19.00 -0.75
CA ALA A 390 -2.98 18.64 0.59
C ALA A 390 -4.53 18.62 0.66
N PRO A 391 -5.16 17.54 1.16
CA PRO A 391 -6.62 17.44 1.21
C PRO A 391 -7.30 18.44 2.14
N ASP A 392 -6.59 18.89 3.19
CA ASP A 392 -7.09 19.85 4.17
C ASP A 392 -5.95 20.62 4.84
N GLU A 393 -6.31 21.64 5.62
CA GLU A 393 -5.35 22.53 6.28
C GLU A 393 -4.52 21.84 7.38
N ARG A 394 -5.05 20.79 8.05
CA ARG A 394 -4.27 20.08 9.09
C ARG A 394 -3.17 19.24 8.45
N ILE A 395 -3.47 18.56 7.35
CA ILE A 395 -2.47 17.83 6.57
C ILE A 395 -1.45 18.81 6.00
N ARG A 396 -1.91 19.92 5.42
CA ARG A 396 -1.04 21.00 4.93
C ARG A 396 -0.08 21.46 6.03
N ALA A 397 -0.59 21.76 7.22
CA ALA A 397 0.22 22.17 8.37
C ALA A 397 1.22 21.07 8.81
N GLY A 398 0.84 19.80 8.74
CA GLY A 398 1.74 18.67 8.98
C GLY A 398 2.91 18.60 7.98
N ILE A 399 2.63 18.82 6.69
CA ILE A 399 3.65 18.87 5.63
C ILE A 399 4.59 20.07 5.85
N VAL A 400 4.05 21.26 6.15
CA VAL A 400 4.88 22.44 6.46
C VAL A 400 5.76 22.21 7.68
N ARG A 401 5.22 21.62 8.74
CA ARG A 401 5.98 21.27 9.95
C ARG A 401 7.13 20.32 9.65
N LEU A 402 6.91 19.33 8.78
CA LEU A 402 7.96 18.41 8.33
C LEU A 402 8.97 19.13 7.42
N GLY A 403 8.51 19.96 6.50
CA GLY A 403 9.35 20.72 5.59
C GLY A 403 10.30 21.67 6.31
N ASN A 404 9.83 22.37 7.34
CA ASN A 404 10.67 23.22 8.21
C ASN A 404 11.78 22.43 8.95
N LYS A 405 11.67 21.10 9.08
CA LYS A 405 12.74 20.25 9.64
C LYS A 405 13.75 19.77 8.60
N LEU A 406 13.38 19.76 7.31
CA LEU A 406 14.18 19.21 6.21
C LEU A 406 14.83 20.28 5.35
N VAL A 407 14.16 21.42 5.18
CA VAL A 407 14.57 22.54 4.34
C VAL A 407 14.56 23.81 5.19
N SER A 408 15.63 24.60 5.09
CA SER A 408 15.73 25.88 5.80
C SER A 408 14.78 26.90 5.16
N ASN A 409 14.03 27.64 6.00
CA ASN A 409 13.06 28.66 5.57
C ASN A 409 11.92 28.15 4.66
N PHE A 410 11.59 26.86 4.69
CA PHE A 410 10.55 26.26 3.83
C PHE A 410 9.21 27.00 3.88
N GLU A 411 8.74 27.39 5.07
CA GLU A 411 7.48 28.12 5.22
C GLU A 411 7.48 29.51 4.55
N GLU A 412 8.63 30.17 4.44
CA GLU A 412 8.75 31.46 3.74
C GLU A 412 8.72 31.31 2.22
N GLU A 413 9.12 30.14 1.69
CA GLU A 413 9.15 29.85 0.25
C GLU A 413 7.75 29.56 -0.33
N ILE A 414 6.83 29.07 0.52
CA ILE A 414 5.47 28.66 0.12
C ILE A 414 4.36 29.68 0.47
N ALA A 415 4.70 30.77 1.16
CA ALA A 415 3.79 31.85 1.54
C ALA A 415 3.56 32.83 0.39
#